data_AF-A9AAM0-F1
#
_entry.id   AF-A9AAM0-F1
#
_cell.length_a   1.000
_cell.length_b   1.000
_cell.length_c   1.000
_cell.angle_alpha   90.00
_cell.angle_beta   90.00
_cell.angle_gamma   90.00
#
_symmetry.space_group_name_H-M   'P 1'
#
loop_
_entity.id
_entity.type
_entity.pdbx_description
1 polymer ?
#
loop_
_entity_poly.entity_id
_entity_poly.type
_entity_poly.pdbx_seq_one_letter_code
_entity_poly.pdbx_strand_id
1 'polypeptide(L)'
;MLSDLILDIENENNNEEILDFLNILGSIYKNKEPVFDNSTLEKLGIEKIENDFAIYGKNYPLFKMLYYFNEIPLFNSEKESILFLKNNNLNPSKTYSELGSFEKEKLKELILNSAENKVHDIYKPFVKEVLFGNTYYFSKYNMELKEYVSNLNAVYKLKEYNIVKNCILKKERPPKNLILKYKMDLSKSIDLFNKKLNSAEIRAFSMDFNGKNFDCQYIYFKQSLWDKLKGWFFGEINGIHYPALVNIAYNNQKIDYLKPLFILNDSEDEINVVARVPKLLYLKYGLTLNHIKLNGNHTYFGKWNIRNFKKILDV
;
A
#
# COMPACT_ATOMS: atom_id res chain seq x y z
N MET A 1 0.74 0.37 -16.58
CA MET A 1 0.17 0.30 -15.21
C MET A 1 -1.34 0.10 -15.31
N LEU A 2 -2.03 -0.32 -14.23
CA LEU A 2 -3.50 -0.45 -14.27
C LEU A 2 -4.18 0.88 -14.66
N SER A 3 -3.61 2.02 -14.24
CA SER A 3 -4.05 3.36 -14.66
C SER A 3 -4.09 3.56 -16.17
N ASP A 4 -3.14 2.97 -16.89
CA ASP A 4 -3.02 3.17 -18.34
C ASP A 4 -4.12 2.38 -19.05
N LEU A 5 -4.40 1.16 -18.58
CA LEU A 5 -5.53 0.39 -19.08
C LEU A 5 -6.88 1.03 -18.75
N ILE A 6 -7.01 1.66 -17.57
CA ILE A 6 -8.22 2.44 -17.23
C ILE A 6 -8.40 3.57 -18.24
N LEU A 7 -7.34 4.33 -18.54
CA LEU A 7 -7.37 5.42 -19.52
C LEU A 7 -7.67 4.92 -20.94
N ASP A 8 -7.12 3.78 -21.34
CA ASP A 8 -7.41 3.17 -22.64
C ASP A 8 -8.89 2.80 -22.76
N ILE A 9 -9.49 2.24 -21.69
CA ILE A 9 -10.92 1.92 -21.68
C ILE A 9 -11.77 3.20 -21.70
N GLU A 10 -11.38 4.25 -20.97
CA GLU A 10 -12.05 5.55 -20.97
C GLU A 10 -12.08 6.15 -22.39
N ASN A 11 -10.96 6.10 -23.12
CA ASN A 11 -10.87 6.66 -24.47
C ASN A 11 -11.66 5.86 -25.52
N GLU A 12 -11.89 4.57 -25.29
CA GLU A 12 -12.59 3.68 -26.22
C GLU A 12 -14.10 3.57 -25.95
N ASN A 13 -14.61 4.17 -24.86
CA ASN A 13 -15.97 3.95 -24.39
C ASN A 13 -16.73 5.25 -24.20
N ASN A 14 -17.98 5.29 -24.68
CA ASN A 14 -18.87 6.46 -24.55
C ASN A 14 -20.04 6.20 -23.57
N ASN A 15 -20.07 5.05 -22.90
CA ASN A 15 -21.11 4.73 -21.93
C ASN A 15 -20.83 5.46 -20.60
N GLU A 16 -21.71 6.39 -20.23
CA GLU A 16 -21.60 7.23 -19.03
C GLU A 16 -21.42 6.40 -17.74
N GLU A 17 -22.20 5.33 -17.55
CA GLU A 17 -22.10 4.47 -16.38
C GLU A 17 -20.73 3.78 -16.26
N ILE A 18 -20.12 3.41 -17.40
CA ILE A 18 -18.77 2.83 -17.43
C ILE A 18 -17.72 3.91 -17.12
N LEU A 19 -17.88 5.13 -17.65
CA LEU A 19 -16.97 6.24 -17.39
C LEU A 19 -16.98 6.64 -15.90
N ASP A 20 -18.15 6.72 -15.27
CA ASP A 20 -18.27 6.99 -13.84
C ASP A 20 -17.59 5.90 -13.00
N PHE A 21 -17.79 4.63 -13.37
CA PHE A 21 -17.13 3.52 -12.69
C PHE A 21 -15.60 3.60 -12.84
N LEU A 22 -15.09 3.89 -14.04
CA LEU A 22 -13.65 4.05 -14.31
C LEU A 22 -13.05 5.20 -13.48
N ASN A 23 -13.73 6.34 -13.41
CA ASN A 23 -13.31 7.48 -12.60
C ASN A 23 -13.22 7.14 -11.11
N ILE A 24 -14.18 6.38 -10.57
CA ILE A 24 -14.12 5.88 -9.19
C ILE A 24 -12.93 4.94 -9.02
N LEU A 25 -12.77 3.93 -9.88
CA LEU A 25 -11.66 2.98 -9.80
C LEU A 25 -10.30 3.69 -9.89
N GLY A 26 -10.17 4.66 -10.80
CA GLY A 26 -8.98 5.49 -10.97
C GLY A 26 -8.67 6.32 -9.73
N SER A 27 -9.69 6.89 -9.08
CA SER A 27 -9.54 7.63 -7.81
C SER A 27 -9.05 6.70 -6.69
N ILE A 28 -9.68 5.54 -6.52
CA ILE A 28 -9.28 4.52 -5.54
C ILE A 28 -7.85 4.02 -5.79
N TYR A 29 -7.48 3.73 -7.05
CA TYR A 29 -6.12 3.32 -7.43
C TYR A 29 -5.06 4.37 -7.07
N LYS A 30 -5.41 5.66 -7.21
CA LYS A 30 -4.54 6.80 -6.89
C LYS A 30 -4.59 7.20 -5.41
N ASN A 31 -5.31 6.45 -4.56
CA ASN A 31 -5.57 6.76 -3.15
C ASN A 31 -6.19 8.16 -2.96
N LYS A 32 -7.13 8.54 -3.81
CA LYS A 32 -7.91 9.78 -3.71
C LYS A 32 -9.37 9.47 -3.39
N GLU A 33 -10.03 10.39 -2.71
CA GLU A 33 -11.47 10.34 -2.49
C GLU A 33 -12.20 10.50 -3.83
N PRO A 34 -13.07 9.56 -4.24
CA PRO A 34 -13.97 9.74 -5.37
C PRO A 34 -14.97 10.88 -5.11
N VAL A 35 -15.11 11.79 -6.07
CA VAL A 35 -16.07 12.92 -5.99
C VAL A 35 -17.31 12.56 -6.80
N PHE A 36 -18.28 11.93 -6.15
CA PHE A 36 -19.55 11.50 -6.76
C PHE A 36 -20.71 11.69 -5.79
N ASP A 37 -21.89 11.96 -6.32
CA ASP A 37 -23.11 11.96 -5.54
C ASP A 37 -23.55 10.52 -5.19
N ASN A 38 -24.34 10.38 -4.12
CA ASN A 38 -24.80 9.08 -3.65
C ASN A 38 -25.68 8.34 -4.67
N SER A 39 -26.44 9.05 -5.52
CA SER A 39 -27.30 8.41 -6.52
C SER A 39 -26.48 7.72 -7.62
N THR A 40 -25.34 8.31 -8.00
CA THR A 40 -24.39 7.73 -8.94
C THR A 40 -23.73 6.50 -8.34
N LEU A 41 -23.31 6.57 -7.07
CA LEU A 41 -22.75 5.43 -6.35
C LEU A 41 -23.75 4.26 -6.26
N GLU A 42 -24.99 4.52 -5.89
CA GLU A 42 -26.06 3.52 -5.79
C GLU A 42 -26.34 2.83 -7.14
N LYS A 43 -26.43 3.59 -8.23
CA LYS A 43 -26.60 3.04 -9.60
C LYS A 43 -25.47 2.09 -9.97
N LEU A 44 -24.24 2.39 -9.56
CA LEU A 44 -23.07 1.56 -9.79
C LEU A 44 -22.96 0.37 -8.81
N GLY A 45 -23.89 0.25 -7.86
CA GLY A 45 -23.86 -0.76 -6.81
C GLY A 45 -22.74 -0.54 -5.80
N ILE A 46 -22.32 0.71 -5.62
CA ILE A 46 -21.25 1.12 -4.69
C ILE A 46 -21.87 1.76 -3.45
N GLU A 47 -21.53 1.23 -2.28
CA GLU A 47 -21.91 1.79 -0.99
C GLU A 47 -20.74 2.61 -0.42
N LYS A 48 -21.01 3.83 0.04
CA LYS A 48 -20.06 4.66 0.80
C LYS A 48 -20.33 4.50 2.29
N ILE A 49 -19.30 4.14 3.06
CA ILE A 49 -19.34 4.08 4.52
C ILE A 49 -18.43 5.19 5.05
N GLU A 50 -18.99 6.10 5.83
CA GLU A 50 -18.26 7.24 6.38
C GLU A 50 -17.55 6.87 7.70
N ASN A 51 -16.38 7.48 7.92
CA ASN A 51 -15.58 7.29 9.15
C ASN A 51 -15.39 5.81 9.55
N ASP A 52 -15.09 4.99 8.56
CA ASP A 52 -14.77 3.58 8.71
C ASP A 52 -13.24 3.38 8.77
N PHE A 53 -12.76 2.18 9.09
CA PHE A 53 -11.32 1.91 9.07
C PHE A 53 -10.72 2.19 7.69
N ALA A 54 -9.73 3.06 7.59
CA ALA A 54 -8.98 3.33 6.37
C ALA A 54 -7.82 2.32 6.16
N ILE A 55 -7.87 1.16 6.81
CA ILE A 55 -6.85 0.11 6.77
C ILE A 55 -7.18 -0.87 5.64
N TYR A 56 -6.17 -1.18 4.81
CA TYR A 56 -6.30 -2.20 3.77
C TYR A 56 -6.52 -3.59 4.36
N GLY A 57 -7.31 -4.40 3.66
CA GLY A 57 -7.40 -5.82 3.94
C GLY A 57 -8.58 -6.23 4.83
N LYS A 58 -9.67 -5.47 4.78
CA LYS A 58 -10.92 -5.78 5.48
C LYS A 58 -11.56 -7.11 5.08
N ASN A 59 -11.24 -7.59 3.88
CA ASN A 59 -11.67 -8.88 3.35
C ASN A 59 -10.75 -10.06 3.76
N TYR A 60 -9.69 -9.82 4.55
CA TYR A 60 -8.85 -10.88 5.14
C TYR A 60 -9.22 -11.11 6.61
N PRO A 61 -8.77 -12.22 7.23
CA PRO A 61 -8.87 -12.37 8.67
C PRO A 61 -8.33 -11.14 9.41
N LEU A 62 -9.03 -10.70 10.45
CA LEU A 62 -8.73 -9.49 11.22
C LEU A 62 -7.27 -9.46 11.67
N PHE A 63 -6.72 -10.60 12.10
CA PHE A 63 -5.34 -10.62 12.55
C PHE A 63 -4.34 -10.21 11.45
N LYS A 64 -4.62 -10.57 10.18
CA LYS A 64 -3.81 -10.18 9.03
C LYS A 64 -4.03 -8.72 8.69
N MET A 65 -5.28 -8.26 8.66
CA MET A 65 -5.61 -6.85 8.44
C MET A 65 -4.83 -5.95 9.41
N LEU A 66 -4.81 -6.30 10.70
CA LEU A 66 -4.10 -5.56 11.73
C LEU A 66 -2.58 -5.70 11.66
N TYR A 67 -2.05 -6.90 11.38
CA TYR A 67 -0.61 -7.11 11.26
C TYR A 67 -0.01 -6.39 10.04
N TYR A 68 -0.71 -6.36 8.91
CA TYR A 68 -0.24 -5.68 7.71
C TYR A 68 -0.51 -4.16 7.71
N PHE A 69 -1.14 -3.63 8.76
CA PHE A 69 -1.23 -2.19 8.95
C PHE A 69 0.13 -1.61 9.34
N ASN A 70 0.70 -0.84 8.41
CA ASN A 70 2.11 -0.46 8.41
C ASN A 70 2.32 1.07 8.42
N GLU A 71 1.26 1.87 8.62
CA GLU A 71 1.38 3.31 8.86
C GLU A 71 1.80 3.59 10.32
N ILE A 72 1.22 2.83 11.26
CA ILE A 72 1.60 2.81 12.67
C ILE A 72 1.64 1.32 13.06
N PRO A 73 2.77 0.62 12.86
CA PRO A 73 2.84 -0.83 13.01
C PRO A 73 2.58 -1.21 14.47
N LEU A 74 1.41 -1.77 14.80
CA LEU A 74 1.03 -2.05 16.20
C LEU A 74 1.53 -3.42 16.69
N PHE A 75 1.81 -4.34 15.78
CA PHE A 75 2.14 -5.74 16.09
C PHE A 75 3.41 -6.15 15.35
N ASN A 76 4.31 -6.88 16.03
CA ASN A 76 5.54 -7.40 15.44
C ASN A 76 5.33 -8.76 14.75
N SER A 77 4.18 -9.41 14.99
CA SER A 77 3.86 -10.70 14.38
C SER A 77 2.36 -10.93 14.27
N GLU A 78 1.96 -11.85 13.38
CA GLU A 78 0.57 -12.34 13.31
C GLU A 78 0.11 -12.91 14.66
N LYS A 79 1.01 -13.55 15.42
CA LYS A 79 0.71 -14.12 16.75
C LYS A 79 0.31 -13.03 17.75
N GLU A 80 1.02 -11.91 17.78
CA GLU A 80 0.68 -10.78 18.67
C GLU A 80 -0.70 -10.19 18.32
N SER A 81 -0.97 -10.02 17.03
CA SER A 81 -2.28 -9.56 16.54
C SER A 81 -3.42 -10.53 16.92
N ILE A 82 -3.19 -11.85 16.80
CA ILE A 82 -4.14 -12.88 17.25
C ILE A 82 -4.39 -12.78 18.76
N LEU A 83 -3.33 -12.65 19.57
CA LEU A 83 -3.46 -12.55 21.03
C LEU A 83 -4.21 -11.28 21.43
N PHE A 84 -3.91 -10.15 20.81
CA PHE A 84 -4.62 -8.89 21.03
C PHE A 84 -6.12 -9.01 20.78
N LEU A 85 -6.52 -9.60 19.66
CA LEU A 85 -7.92 -9.81 19.32
C LEU A 85 -8.61 -10.76 20.32
N LYS A 86 -7.97 -11.87 20.67
CA LYS A 86 -8.51 -12.84 21.65
C LYS A 86 -8.68 -12.23 23.04
N ASN A 87 -7.68 -11.49 23.53
CA ASN A 87 -7.73 -10.83 24.84
C ASN A 87 -8.84 -9.77 24.92
N ASN A 88 -9.31 -9.29 23.76
CA ASN A 88 -10.41 -8.34 23.65
C ASN A 88 -11.73 -8.99 23.20
N ASN A 89 -11.86 -10.32 23.29
CA ASN A 89 -13.08 -11.07 22.90
C ASN A 89 -13.50 -10.84 21.44
N LEU A 90 -12.55 -10.66 20.53
CA LEU A 90 -12.79 -10.58 19.09
C LEU A 90 -12.23 -11.84 18.41
N ASN A 91 -13.00 -12.45 17.51
CA ASN A 91 -12.56 -13.63 16.78
C ASN A 91 -11.51 -13.25 15.71
N PRO A 92 -10.24 -13.69 15.82
CA PRO A 92 -9.20 -13.28 14.89
C PRO A 92 -9.43 -13.74 13.44
N SER A 93 -10.16 -14.84 13.26
CA SER A 93 -10.41 -15.45 11.96
C SER A 93 -11.55 -14.81 11.18
N LYS A 94 -12.43 -14.05 11.83
CA LYS A 94 -13.44 -13.23 11.14
C LYS A 94 -12.73 -12.19 10.27
N THR A 95 -13.38 -11.78 9.21
CA THR A 95 -13.08 -10.58 8.42
C THR A 95 -13.76 -9.37 9.07
N TYR A 96 -13.37 -8.16 8.66
CA TYR A 96 -13.97 -6.94 9.20
C TYR A 96 -15.44 -6.78 8.80
N SER A 97 -15.84 -7.26 7.62
CA SER A 97 -17.24 -7.22 7.18
C SER A 97 -18.16 -8.18 7.94
N GLU A 98 -17.60 -9.22 8.56
CA GLU A 98 -18.34 -10.17 9.42
C GLU A 98 -18.54 -9.67 10.86
N LEU A 99 -17.95 -8.54 11.22
CA LEU A 99 -18.17 -7.92 12.54
C LEU A 99 -19.51 -7.19 12.57
N GLY A 100 -20.26 -7.38 13.66
CA GLY A 100 -21.41 -6.53 13.97
C GLY A 100 -20.98 -5.10 14.33
N SER A 101 -21.92 -4.15 14.32
CA SER A 101 -21.62 -2.73 14.58
C SER A 101 -20.90 -2.51 15.92
N PHE A 102 -21.32 -3.21 16.98
CA PHE A 102 -20.66 -3.14 18.29
C PHE A 102 -19.22 -3.69 18.26
N GLU A 103 -18.97 -4.82 17.59
CA GLU A 103 -17.63 -5.38 17.44
C GLU A 103 -16.71 -4.44 16.64
N LYS A 104 -17.25 -3.78 15.60
CA LYS A 104 -16.52 -2.79 14.80
C LYS A 104 -16.12 -1.59 15.64
N GLU A 105 -17.06 -0.95 16.34
CA GLU A 105 -16.76 0.22 17.17
C GLU A 105 -15.77 -0.11 18.29
N LYS A 106 -15.93 -1.26 18.95
CA LYS A 106 -14.95 -1.77 19.92
C LYS A 106 -13.54 -1.90 19.30
N LEU A 107 -13.44 -2.51 18.12
CA LEU A 107 -12.14 -2.65 17.45
C LEU A 107 -11.55 -1.29 17.06
N LYS A 108 -12.36 -0.35 16.56
CA LYS A 108 -11.94 1.02 16.23
C LYS A 108 -11.33 1.73 17.44
N GLU A 109 -12.00 1.69 18.58
CA GLU A 109 -11.51 2.28 19.82
C GLU A 109 -10.19 1.65 20.29
N LEU A 110 -10.12 0.32 20.29
CA LEU A 110 -8.92 -0.42 20.70
C LEU A 110 -7.70 -0.08 19.85
N ILE A 111 -7.87 0.01 18.52
CA ILE A 111 -6.79 0.36 17.59
C ILE A 111 -6.40 1.83 17.70
N LEU A 112 -7.37 2.73 17.85
CA LEU A 112 -7.11 4.16 18.08
C LEU A 112 -6.27 4.37 19.34
N ASN A 113 -6.70 3.82 20.48
CA ASN A 113 -5.99 3.93 21.75
C ASN A 113 -4.56 3.34 21.65
N SER A 114 -4.41 2.19 20.99
CA SER A 114 -3.10 1.56 20.80
C SER A 114 -2.17 2.42 19.94
N ALA A 115 -2.70 3.04 18.88
CA ALA A 115 -1.93 3.91 18.00
C ALA A 115 -1.55 5.23 18.68
N GLU A 116 -2.47 5.88 19.39
CA GLU A 116 -2.19 7.11 20.14
C GLU A 116 -1.14 6.90 21.23
N ASN A 117 -1.18 5.76 21.92
CA ASN A 117 -0.17 5.41 22.93
C ASN A 117 1.21 5.11 22.33
N LYS A 118 1.27 4.71 21.06
CA LYS A 118 2.53 4.36 20.37
C LYS A 118 3.23 5.58 19.77
N VAL A 119 2.49 6.59 19.34
CA VAL A 119 3.06 7.78 18.68
C VAL A 119 3.43 8.87 19.67
N HIS A 120 4.42 9.69 19.32
CA HIS A 120 4.76 10.90 20.09
C HIS A 120 3.59 11.90 20.09
N ASP A 121 3.41 12.67 21.16
CA ASP A 121 2.27 13.59 21.36
C ASP A 121 2.01 14.52 20.17
N ILE A 122 3.07 15.04 19.58
CA ILE A 122 3.03 15.91 18.40
C ILE A 122 2.35 15.28 17.17
N TYR A 123 2.15 13.96 17.14
CA TYR A 123 1.48 13.23 16.06
C TYR A 123 0.08 12.72 16.46
N LYS A 124 -0.27 12.69 17.75
CA LYS A 124 -1.58 12.24 18.23
C LYS A 124 -2.78 12.91 17.50
N PRO A 125 -2.77 14.23 17.22
CA PRO A 125 -3.86 14.87 16.49
C PRO A 125 -4.15 14.26 15.11
N PHE A 126 -3.17 13.62 14.47
CA PHE A 126 -3.29 13.07 13.13
C PHE A 126 -3.60 11.56 13.10
N VAL A 127 -3.56 10.87 14.24
CA VAL A 127 -3.76 9.40 14.31
C VAL A 127 -5.14 9.01 13.78
N LYS A 128 -6.17 9.77 14.13
CA LYS A 128 -7.54 9.53 13.66
C LYS A 128 -7.63 9.57 12.13
N GLU A 129 -6.99 10.53 11.49
CA GLU A 129 -6.94 10.67 10.02
C GLU A 129 -6.10 9.59 9.32
N VAL A 130 -5.17 8.96 10.04
CA VAL A 130 -4.46 7.78 9.54
C VAL A 130 -5.38 6.56 9.56
N LEU A 131 -6.11 6.36 10.66
CA LEU A 131 -6.88 5.14 10.92
C LEU A 131 -8.26 5.12 10.28
N PHE A 132 -8.90 6.28 10.10
CA PHE A 132 -10.29 6.37 9.69
C PHE A 132 -10.47 7.26 8.46
N GLY A 133 -11.51 6.98 7.70
CA GLY A 133 -11.89 7.74 6.52
C GLY A 133 -13.09 7.12 5.82
N ASN A 134 -13.48 7.70 4.70
CA ASN A 134 -14.55 7.14 3.88
C ASN A 134 -14.05 5.90 3.15
N THR A 135 -14.90 4.88 3.10
CA THR A 135 -14.59 3.60 2.46
C THR A 135 -15.73 3.24 1.53
N TYR A 136 -15.39 2.56 0.44
CA TYR A 136 -16.31 2.30 -0.65
C TYR A 136 -16.38 0.80 -0.89
N TYR A 137 -17.59 0.26 -0.96
CA TYR A 137 -17.84 -1.16 -1.10
C TYR A 137 -18.58 -1.47 -2.38
N PHE A 138 -18.13 -2.49 -3.08
CA PHE A 138 -18.90 -3.08 -4.15
C PHE A 138 -19.94 -4.02 -3.54
N SER A 139 -21.18 -3.53 -3.41
CA SER A 139 -22.26 -4.14 -2.63
C SER A 139 -22.55 -5.58 -3.05
N LYS A 140 -22.60 -5.83 -4.37
CA LYS A 140 -22.82 -7.18 -4.96
C LYS A 140 -21.87 -8.25 -4.42
N TYR A 141 -20.66 -7.86 -4.00
CA TYR A 141 -19.62 -8.79 -3.54
C TYR A 141 -19.25 -8.62 -2.06
N ASN A 142 -19.86 -7.66 -1.35
CA ASN A 142 -19.44 -7.27 0.00
C ASN A 142 -17.91 -7.09 0.10
N MET A 143 -17.34 -6.35 -0.86
CA MET A 143 -15.90 -6.20 -1.05
C MET A 143 -15.53 -4.73 -1.10
N GLU A 144 -14.51 -4.32 -0.36
CA GLU A 144 -14.01 -2.95 -0.44
C GLU A 144 -13.42 -2.69 -1.84
N LEU A 145 -13.69 -1.53 -2.44
CA LEU A 145 -13.18 -1.18 -3.76
C LEU A 145 -11.65 -1.15 -3.81
N LYS A 146 -10.97 -0.86 -2.69
CA LYS A 146 -9.51 -0.99 -2.58
C LYS A 146 -9.05 -2.44 -2.81
N GLU A 147 -9.75 -3.44 -2.27
CA GLU A 147 -9.47 -4.86 -2.51
C GLU A 147 -9.84 -5.25 -3.95
N TYR A 148 -10.93 -4.73 -4.50
CA TYR A 148 -11.30 -4.96 -5.91
C TYR A 148 -10.22 -4.44 -6.88
N VAL A 149 -9.78 -3.18 -6.70
CA VAL A 149 -8.70 -2.57 -7.48
C VAL A 149 -7.37 -3.31 -7.29
N SER A 150 -7.06 -3.75 -6.07
CA SER A 150 -5.88 -4.58 -5.79
C SER A 150 -5.91 -5.91 -6.57
N ASN A 151 -7.08 -6.56 -6.62
CA ASN A 151 -7.26 -7.80 -7.39
C ASN A 151 -7.18 -7.57 -8.91
N LEU A 152 -7.70 -6.45 -9.43
CA LEU A 152 -7.49 -6.06 -10.84
C LEU A 152 -6.01 -5.83 -11.13
N ASN A 153 -5.30 -5.12 -10.25
CA ASN A 153 -3.88 -4.83 -10.41
C ASN A 153 -3.02 -6.11 -10.34
N ALA A 154 -3.40 -7.08 -9.51
CA ALA A 154 -2.76 -8.39 -9.45
C ALA A 154 -2.85 -9.11 -10.80
N VAL A 155 -4.04 -9.18 -11.39
CA VAL A 155 -4.27 -9.80 -12.70
C VAL A 155 -3.59 -9.01 -13.82
N TYR A 156 -3.60 -7.67 -13.75
CA TYR A 156 -2.87 -6.80 -14.67
C TYR A 156 -1.36 -7.09 -14.66
N LYS A 157 -0.75 -7.27 -13.49
CA LYS A 157 0.68 -7.59 -13.34
C LYS A 157 1.07 -8.95 -13.91
N LEU A 158 0.09 -9.85 -14.09
CA LEU A 158 0.26 -11.11 -14.81
C LEU A 158 0.11 -10.95 -16.33
N LYS A 159 -0.06 -9.73 -16.84
CA LYS A 159 -0.27 -9.37 -18.26
C LYS A 159 -1.59 -9.86 -18.86
N GLU A 160 -2.57 -10.18 -18.01
CA GLU A 160 -3.91 -10.65 -18.41
C GLU A 160 -4.86 -9.50 -18.71
N TYR A 161 -4.45 -8.57 -19.59
CA TYR A 161 -5.11 -7.27 -19.79
C TYR A 161 -6.56 -7.39 -20.27
N ASN A 162 -6.85 -8.32 -21.17
CA ASN A 162 -8.21 -8.55 -21.68
C ASN A 162 -9.16 -9.03 -20.57
N ILE A 163 -8.67 -9.84 -19.62
CA ILE A 163 -9.45 -10.28 -18.47
C ILE A 163 -9.76 -9.08 -17.57
N VAL A 164 -8.76 -8.25 -17.27
CA VAL A 164 -8.94 -7.03 -16.48
C VAL A 164 -9.96 -6.10 -17.12
N LYS A 165 -9.83 -5.83 -18.43
CA LYS A 165 -10.78 -5.01 -19.20
C LYS A 165 -12.20 -5.55 -19.12
N ASN A 166 -12.38 -6.85 -19.35
CA ASN A 166 -13.69 -7.49 -19.24
C ASN A 166 -14.29 -7.42 -17.84
N CYS A 167 -13.47 -7.62 -16.80
CA CYS A 167 -13.91 -7.48 -15.40
C CYS A 167 -14.39 -6.07 -15.11
N ILE A 168 -13.69 -5.03 -15.60
CA ILE A 168 -14.12 -3.64 -15.43
C ILE A 168 -15.42 -3.37 -16.17
N LEU A 169 -15.48 -3.69 -17.48
CA LEU A 169 -16.66 -3.42 -18.32
C LEU A 169 -17.93 -4.13 -17.83
N LYS A 170 -17.79 -5.36 -17.33
CA LYS A 170 -18.91 -6.15 -16.79
C LYS A 170 -19.11 -5.98 -15.30
N LYS A 171 -18.26 -5.18 -14.63
CA LYS A 171 -18.21 -5.01 -13.18
C LYS A 171 -18.15 -6.35 -12.44
N GLU A 172 -17.33 -7.28 -12.94
CA GLU A 172 -17.13 -8.62 -12.41
C GLU A 172 -15.83 -8.74 -11.61
N ARG A 173 -15.77 -9.72 -10.70
CA ARG A 173 -14.54 -10.03 -9.96
C ARG A 173 -13.49 -10.69 -10.86
N PRO A 174 -12.20 -10.37 -10.69
CA PRO A 174 -11.15 -11.10 -11.39
C PRO A 174 -11.09 -12.58 -10.98
N PRO A 175 -10.63 -13.49 -11.87
CA PRO A 175 -10.54 -14.91 -11.56
C PRO A 175 -9.65 -15.20 -10.34
N LYS A 176 -10.19 -15.97 -9.38
CA LYS A 176 -9.52 -16.27 -8.09
C LYS A 176 -8.18 -16.97 -8.27
N ASN A 177 -8.06 -17.87 -9.26
CA ASN A 177 -6.82 -18.58 -9.57
C ASN A 177 -5.68 -17.63 -9.98
N LEU A 178 -5.97 -16.60 -10.77
CA LEU A 178 -4.98 -15.59 -11.18
C LEU A 178 -4.56 -14.71 -10.01
N ILE A 179 -5.51 -14.29 -9.18
CA ILE A 179 -5.23 -13.56 -7.94
C ILE A 179 -4.31 -14.37 -7.03
N LEU A 180 -4.60 -15.67 -6.84
CA LEU A 180 -3.79 -16.56 -6.01
C LEU A 180 -2.39 -16.76 -6.58
N LYS A 181 -2.25 -16.93 -7.90
CA LYS A 181 -0.96 -17.02 -8.59
C LYS A 181 -0.09 -15.80 -8.28
N TYR A 182 -0.63 -14.58 -8.47
CA TYR A 182 0.10 -13.35 -8.14
C TYR A 182 0.45 -13.26 -6.65
N LYS A 183 -0.50 -13.58 -5.75
CA LYS A 183 -0.26 -13.54 -4.30
C LYS A 183 0.84 -14.52 -3.86
N MET A 184 0.94 -15.70 -4.48
CA MET A 184 2.02 -16.66 -4.23
C MET A 184 3.39 -16.09 -4.66
N ASP A 185 3.46 -15.46 -5.83
CA ASP A 185 4.71 -14.86 -6.33
C ASP A 185 5.14 -13.64 -5.50
N LEU A 186 4.17 -12.82 -5.07
CA LEU A 186 4.39 -11.71 -4.15
C LEU A 186 4.87 -12.22 -2.78
N SER A 187 4.28 -13.27 -2.24
CA SER A 187 4.69 -13.87 -0.96
C SER A 187 6.15 -14.31 -1.00
N LYS A 188 6.57 -15.03 -2.06
CA LYS A 188 7.98 -15.42 -2.25
C LYS A 188 8.91 -14.20 -2.30
N SER A 189 8.46 -13.13 -2.94
CA SER A 189 9.24 -11.88 -3.03
C SER A 189 9.35 -11.18 -1.67
N ILE A 190 8.28 -11.19 -0.86
CA ILE A 190 8.28 -10.67 0.51
C ILE A 190 9.25 -11.48 1.38
N ASP A 191 9.21 -12.81 1.30
CA ASP A 191 10.11 -13.68 2.07
C ASP A 191 11.58 -13.43 1.72
N LEU A 192 11.88 -13.33 0.44
CA LEU A 192 13.23 -13.01 -0.03
C LEU A 192 13.67 -11.60 0.39
N PHE A 193 12.79 -10.61 0.24
CA PHE A 193 13.05 -9.23 0.66
C PHE A 193 13.31 -9.14 2.16
N ASN A 194 12.50 -9.78 3.00
CA ASN A 194 12.67 -9.79 4.46
C ASN A 194 14.01 -10.44 4.86
N LYS A 195 14.42 -11.53 4.20
CA LYS A 195 15.75 -12.13 4.42
C LYS A 195 16.87 -11.13 4.11
N LYS A 196 16.78 -10.43 2.97
CA LYS A 196 17.77 -9.41 2.58
C LYS A 196 17.75 -8.21 3.52
N LEU A 197 16.57 -7.73 3.91
CA LEU A 197 16.38 -6.61 4.84
C LEU A 197 17.00 -6.90 6.21
N ASN A 198 16.83 -8.13 6.72
CA ASN A 198 17.39 -8.52 8.01
C ASN A 198 18.93 -8.46 8.02
N SER A 199 19.59 -8.85 6.93
CA SER A 199 21.05 -8.77 6.80
C SER A 199 21.58 -7.43 6.30
N ALA A 200 20.72 -6.58 5.73
CA ALA A 200 21.13 -5.29 5.19
C ALA A 200 21.43 -4.26 6.29
N GLU A 201 22.38 -3.39 6.00
CA GLU A 201 22.61 -2.15 6.74
C GLU A 201 21.52 -1.14 6.37
N ILE A 202 20.83 -0.58 7.37
CA ILE A 202 19.92 0.54 7.17
C ILE A 202 20.74 1.81 7.30
N ARG A 203 20.89 2.53 6.20
CA ARG A 203 21.66 3.77 6.14
C ARG A 203 20.74 4.97 6.33
N ALA A 204 21.32 6.09 6.74
CA ALA A 204 20.60 7.32 6.97
C ALA A 204 21.12 8.44 6.05
N PHE A 205 20.24 9.37 5.71
CA PHE A 205 20.58 10.64 5.09
C PHE A 205 19.53 11.68 5.51
N SER A 206 19.80 12.96 5.27
CA SER A 206 18.85 14.03 5.53
C SER A 206 18.34 14.64 4.23
N MET A 207 17.08 15.04 4.22
CA MET A 207 16.45 15.68 3.08
C MET A 207 15.78 16.98 3.54
N ASP A 208 16.06 18.09 2.86
CA ASP A 208 15.35 19.35 3.07
C ASP A 208 14.00 19.34 2.34
N PHE A 209 12.96 19.75 3.05
CA PHE A 209 11.64 20.01 2.47
C PHE A 209 11.00 21.20 3.18
N ASN A 210 10.72 22.27 2.42
CA ASN A 210 10.14 23.53 2.92
C ASN A 210 10.93 24.11 4.11
N GLY A 211 12.27 24.09 4.03
CA GLY A 211 13.15 24.64 5.06
C GLY A 211 13.23 23.81 6.34
N LYS A 212 12.78 22.55 6.29
CA LYS A 212 12.91 21.57 7.37
C LYS A 212 13.71 20.38 6.89
N ASN A 213 14.67 19.95 7.72
CA ASN A 213 15.41 18.72 7.48
C ASN A 213 14.65 17.51 8.05
N PHE A 214 14.50 16.49 7.22
CA PHE A 214 13.89 15.21 7.56
C PHE A 214 14.95 14.11 7.53
N ASP A 215 15.07 13.38 8.63
CA ASP A 215 15.84 12.14 8.67
C ASP A 215 15.15 11.09 7.81
N CYS A 216 15.89 10.57 6.84
CA CYS A 216 15.46 9.51 5.94
C CYS A 216 16.29 8.26 6.19
N GLN A 217 15.71 7.11 5.85
CA GLN A 217 16.35 5.80 5.88
C GLN A 217 16.44 5.24 4.47
N TYR A 218 17.51 4.54 4.15
CA TYR A 218 17.60 3.84 2.88
C TYR A 218 18.31 2.50 2.96
N ILE A 219 17.93 1.63 2.02
CA ILE A 219 18.54 0.34 1.77
C ILE A 219 18.99 0.33 0.34
N TYR A 220 20.24 -0.03 0.10
CA TYR A 220 20.78 -0.14 -1.24
C TYR A 220 21.15 -1.59 -1.54
N PHE A 221 20.34 -2.24 -2.37
CA PHE A 221 20.66 -3.55 -2.92
C PHE A 221 21.53 -3.37 -4.15
N LYS A 222 22.83 -3.19 -3.93
CA LYS A 222 23.81 -3.17 -5.02
C LYS A 222 23.80 -4.54 -5.70
N GLN A 223 23.55 -4.58 -7.01
CA GLN A 223 23.64 -5.84 -7.75
C GLN A 223 25.12 -6.13 -8.04
N SER A 224 25.74 -7.05 -7.30
CA SER A 224 27.03 -7.58 -7.73
C SER A 224 26.86 -8.56 -8.89
N LEU A 225 27.90 -8.79 -9.68
CA LEU A 225 27.94 -9.88 -10.67
C LEU A 225 27.62 -11.25 -10.03
N TRP A 226 27.99 -11.42 -8.75
CA TRP A 226 27.66 -12.59 -7.94
C TRP A 226 26.18 -12.66 -7.54
N ASP A 227 25.48 -11.52 -7.42
CA ASP A 227 24.04 -11.49 -7.15
C ASP A 227 23.21 -11.84 -8.39
N LYS A 228 23.69 -11.54 -9.60
CA LYS A 228 23.09 -12.05 -10.86
C LYS A 228 23.22 -13.57 -10.97
N LEU A 229 24.38 -14.12 -10.57
CA LEU A 229 24.61 -15.57 -10.51
C LEU A 229 23.79 -16.25 -9.41
N LYS A 230 23.72 -15.66 -8.20
CA LYS A 230 22.88 -16.16 -7.10
C LYS A 230 21.39 -15.98 -7.37
N GLY A 231 20.97 -14.95 -8.09
CA GLY A 231 19.60 -14.73 -8.54
C GLY A 231 19.07 -15.91 -9.36
N TRP A 232 19.96 -16.58 -10.09
CA TRP A 232 19.67 -17.80 -10.84
C TRP A 232 19.43 -19.03 -9.95
N PHE A 233 20.02 -19.09 -8.75
CA PHE A 233 19.90 -20.21 -7.80
C PHE A 233 18.95 -19.96 -6.61
N PHE A 234 18.76 -18.70 -6.18
CA PHE A 234 18.01 -18.30 -4.98
C PHE A 234 16.83 -17.35 -5.27
N GLY A 235 16.61 -17.01 -6.54
CA GLY A 235 15.55 -16.12 -7.00
C GLY A 235 15.92 -14.64 -6.92
N GLU A 236 15.36 -13.86 -7.85
CA GLU A 236 15.45 -12.40 -7.86
C GLU A 236 14.11 -11.78 -7.44
N ILE A 237 14.17 -10.63 -6.76
CA ILE A 237 12.97 -9.85 -6.47
C ILE A 237 12.54 -9.17 -7.76
N ASN A 238 11.37 -9.55 -8.28
CA ASN A 238 10.82 -8.91 -9.45
C ASN A 238 10.52 -7.42 -9.18
N GLY A 239 10.98 -6.54 -10.07
CA GLY A 239 10.78 -5.08 -10.02
C GLY A 239 9.33 -4.66 -9.74
N ILE A 240 8.34 -5.41 -10.25
CA ILE A 240 6.92 -5.13 -10.09
C ILE A 240 6.41 -5.21 -8.63
N HIS A 241 7.20 -5.81 -7.73
CA HIS A 241 6.85 -6.00 -6.33
C HIS A 241 7.41 -4.91 -5.41
N TYR A 242 8.42 -4.15 -5.82
CA TYR A 242 9.06 -3.14 -4.96
C TYR A 242 8.07 -2.12 -4.35
N PRO A 243 7.04 -1.63 -5.06
CA PRO A 243 6.03 -0.77 -4.44
C PRO A 243 5.31 -1.42 -3.26
N ALA A 244 5.05 -2.74 -3.29
CA ALA A 244 4.47 -3.45 -2.15
C ALA A 244 5.53 -3.68 -1.05
N LEU A 245 6.77 -3.98 -1.44
CA LEU A 245 7.86 -4.27 -0.50
C LEU A 245 8.25 -3.05 0.35
N VAL A 246 8.29 -1.84 -0.22
CA VAL A 246 8.59 -0.62 0.57
C VAL A 246 7.51 -0.35 1.61
N ASN A 247 6.25 -0.73 1.34
CA ASN A 247 5.17 -0.63 2.32
C ASN A 247 5.37 -1.66 3.44
N ILE A 248 5.61 -2.92 3.07
CA ILE A 248 5.78 -4.04 4.02
C ILE A 248 7.04 -3.89 4.89
N ALA A 249 8.07 -3.19 4.40
CA ALA A 249 9.31 -2.95 5.15
C ALA A 249 9.08 -2.32 6.53
N TYR A 250 8.04 -1.51 6.69
CA TYR A 250 7.69 -0.87 7.96
C TYR A 250 7.16 -1.83 9.04
N ASN A 251 6.87 -3.09 8.69
CA ASN A 251 6.60 -4.14 9.67
C ASN A 251 7.90 -4.73 10.26
N ASN A 252 9.06 -4.39 9.71
CA ASN A 252 10.35 -4.84 10.22
C ASN A 252 10.86 -3.86 11.28
N GLN A 253 11.31 -4.39 12.43
CA GLN A 253 11.77 -3.60 13.57
C GLN A 253 13.00 -2.72 13.28
N LYS A 254 13.76 -3.00 12.21
CA LYS A 254 14.91 -2.17 11.79
C LYS A 254 14.48 -0.86 11.11
N ILE A 255 13.23 -0.77 10.66
CA ILE A 255 12.71 0.39 9.94
C ILE A 255 11.93 1.29 10.90
N ASP A 256 12.27 2.56 10.91
CA ASP A 256 11.56 3.57 11.70
C ASP A 256 10.33 4.05 10.93
N TYR A 257 9.14 3.76 11.46
CA TYR A 257 7.87 4.13 10.83
C TYR A 257 7.57 5.63 10.81
N LEU A 258 8.40 6.45 11.47
CA LEU A 258 8.33 7.91 11.42
C LEU A 258 9.44 8.53 10.57
N LYS A 259 10.17 7.74 9.78
CA LYS A 259 11.15 8.23 8.80
C LYS A 259 10.78 7.77 7.38
N PRO A 260 10.95 8.62 6.34
CA PRO A 260 10.83 8.16 4.96
C PRO A 260 11.84 7.05 4.66
N LEU A 261 11.39 6.01 3.99
CA LEU A 261 12.22 4.87 3.59
C LEU A 261 12.42 4.85 2.09
N PHE A 262 13.66 4.64 1.66
CA PHE A 262 14.06 4.48 0.26
C PHE A 262 14.67 3.10 0.03
N ILE A 263 14.17 2.37 -0.96
CA ILE A 263 14.79 1.15 -1.48
C ILE A 263 15.42 1.49 -2.83
N LEU A 264 16.73 1.29 -2.91
CA LEU A 264 17.55 1.59 -4.07
C LEU A 264 18.06 0.28 -4.68
N ASN A 265 17.98 0.15 -6.00
CA ASN A 265 18.59 -0.95 -6.73
C ASN A 265 19.24 -0.48 -8.03
N ASP A 266 20.35 -1.14 -8.40
CA ASP A 266 21.07 -0.81 -9.64
C ASP A 266 20.26 -1.16 -10.88
N SER A 267 20.36 -0.31 -11.89
CA SER A 267 19.83 -0.50 -13.24
C SER A 267 20.81 0.06 -14.26
N GLU A 268 21.82 -0.73 -14.64
CA GLU A 268 22.85 -0.35 -15.63
C GLU A 268 23.49 1.00 -15.28
N ASP A 269 23.02 2.10 -15.89
CA ASP A 269 23.54 3.47 -15.71
C ASP A 269 22.70 4.35 -14.73
N GLU A 270 21.61 3.80 -14.19
CA GLU A 270 20.68 4.49 -13.30
C GLU A 270 20.42 3.67 -12.03
N ILE A 271 19.85 4.32 -11.02
CA ILE A 271 19.42 3.68 -9.78
C ILE A 271 17.91 3.79 -9.73
N ASN A 272 17.17 2.66 -9.72
CA ASN A 272 15.75 2.76 -9.46
C ASN A 272 15.53 3.00 -7.98
N VAL A 273 14.57 3.86 -7.72
CA VAL A 273 14.21 4.33 -6.39
C VAL A 273 12.75 4.00 -6.18
N VAL A 274 12.48 3.28 -5.11
CA VAL A 274 11.13 3.12 -4.60
C VAL A 274 11.13 3.58 -3.15
N ALA A 275 10.32 4.57 -2.85
CA ALA A 275 10.32 5.22 -1.55
C ALA A 275 8.91 5.30 -0.97
N ARG A 276 8.83 5.48 0.35
CA ARG A 276 7.56 5.74 1.03
C ARG A 276 7.74 6.81 2.08
N VAL A 277 6.80 7.75 2.10
CA VAL A 277 6.63 8.71 3.19
C VAL A 277 5.51 8.22 4.11
N PRO A 278 5.78 8.04 5.42
CA PRO A 278 4.74 7.72 6.40
C PRO A 278 3.61 8.75 6.38
N LYS A 279 2.34 8.32 6.45
CA LYS A 279 1.19 9.22 6.36
C LYS A 279 1.17 10.27 7.46
N LEU A 280 1.68 9.97 8.66
CA LEU A 280 1.83 10.94 9.75
C LEU A 280 2.72 12.13 9.39
N LEU A 281 3.82 11.90 8.66
CA LEU A 281 4.68 13.00 8.20
C LEU A 281 4.00 13.85 7.14
N TYR A 282 3.26 13.21 6.23
CA TYR A 282 2.46 13.91 5.23
C TYR A 282 1.38 14.78 5.88
N LEU A 283 0.56 14.22 6.79
CA LEU A 283 -0.52 14.95 7.44
C LEU A 283 -0.01 16.14 8.25
N LYS A 284 1.12 15.98 8.95
CA LYS A 284 1.67 17.04 9.79
C LYS A 284 2.43 18.12 9.01
N TYR A 285 3.21 17.73 8.00
CA TYR A 285 4.18 18.63 7.35
C TYR A 285 3.93 18.83 5.86
N GLY A 286 2.96 18.12 5.26
CA GLY A 286 2.77 18.07 3.81
C GLY A 286 3.94 17.40 3.07
N LEU A 287 4.74 16.58 3.75
CA LEU A 287 5.96 16.00 3.18
C LEU A 287 5.65 15.14 1.94
N THR A 288 6.23 15.51 0.80
CA THR A 288 6.18 14.74 -0.45
C THR A 288 7.57 14.55 -1.04
N LEU A 289 7.75 13.57 -1.94
CA LEU A 289 9.04 13.32 -2.60
C LEU A 289 9.07 13.77 -4.08
N ASN A 290 8.06 14.52 -4.54
CA ASN A 290 8.01 14.96 -5.93
C ASN A 290 9.13 15.96 -6.28
N HIS A 291 9.55 16.76 -5.31
CA HIS A 291 10.63 17.74 -5.44
C HIS A 291 12.01 17.10 -5.74
N ILE A 292 12.21 15.82 -5.37
CA ILE A 292 13.41 15.03 -5.71
C ILE A 292 13.20 14.09 -6.90
N LYS A 293 12.31 14.47 -7.83
CA LYS A 293 12.03 13.75 -9.09
C LYS A 293 11.50 12.32 -8.90
N LEU A 294 10.73 12.09 -7.84
CA LEU A 294 9.96 10.85 -7.70
C LEU A 294 8.47 11.09 -7.99
N ASN A 295 7.83 10.12 -8.63
CA ASN A 295 6.41 10.17 -8.96
C ASN A 295 5.62 9.36 -7.93
N GLY A 296 4.45 9.87 -7.52
CA GLY A 296 3.59 9.24 -6.51
C GLY A 296 3.09 10.23 -5.45
N ASN A 297 2.36 9.71 -4.46
CA ASN A 297 1.76 10.49 -3.36
C ASN A 297 2.12 9.95 -1.95
N HIS A 298 2.26 8.64 -1.79
CA HIS A 298 2.60 8.02 -0.49
C HIS A 298 3.67 6.95 -0.67
N THR A 299 3.50 6.11 -1.70
CA THR A 299 4.57 5.34 -2.32
C THR A 299 5.02 6.07 -3.57
N TYR A 300 6.32 6.26 -3.68
CA TYR A 300 6.99 7.02 -4.70
C TYR A 300 7.92 6.12 -5.48
N PHE A 301 8.07 6.39 -6.78
CA PHE A 301 8.98 5.65 -7.64
C PHE A 301 9.62 6.58 -8.67
N GLY A 302 10.83 6.25 -9.07
CA GLY A 302 11.56 6.99 -10.08
C GLY A 302 12.93 6.40 -10.31
N LYS A 303 13.73 7.11 -11.10
CA LYS A 303 15.12 6.76 -11.35
C LYS A 303 16.00 7.95 -11.07
N TRP A 304 17.13 7.71 -10.44
CA TRP A 304 18.18 8.70 -10.25
C TRP A 304 19.40 8.32 -11.08
N ASN A 305 19.91 9.27 -11.86
CA ASN A 305 21.27 9.15 -12.36
C ASN A 305 22.27 9.25 -11.21
N ILE A 306 23.51 8.80 -11.44
CA ILE A 306 24.57 8.79 -10.43
C ILE A 306 24.78 10.17 -9.80
N ARG A 307 24.68 11.26 -10.59
CA ARG A 307 24.85 12.63 -10.08
C ARG A 307 23.77 13.01 -9.07
N ASN A 308 22.51 12.69 -9.35
CA ASN A 308 21.39 12.94 -8.43
C ASN A 308 21.49 12.05 -7.19
N PHE A 309 21.84 10.77 -7.36
CA PHE A 309 22.06 9.85 -6.24
C PHE A 309 23.11 10.39 -5.26
N LYS A 310 24.27 10.79 -5.79
CA LYS A 310 25.36 11.40 -5.00
C LYS A 310 24.94 12.69 -4.30
N LYS A 311 24.23 13.56 -5.02
CA LYS A 311 23.71 14.82 -4.46
C LYS A 311 22.72 14.59 -3.32
N ILE A 312 21.82 13.61 -3.45
CA ILE A 312 20.74 13.38 -2.47
C ILE A 312 21.26 12.64 -1.24
N LEU A 313 22.16 11.68 -1.43
CA LEU A 313 22.71 10.88 -0.34
C LEU A 313 24.01 11.45 0.24
N ASP A 314 24.51 12.56 -0.29
CA ASP A 314 25.77 13.22 0.08
C ASP A 314 26.98 12.25 0.07
N VAL A 315 27.12 11.48 -1.03
CA VAL A 315 28.17 10.43 -1.24
C VAL A 315 28.93 10.55 -2.55
#